data_AF-A0A1S1BHE5-F1
#
_entry.id   AF-A0A1S1BHE5-F1
#
_cell.length_a   1.000
_cell.length_b   1.000
_cell.length_c   1.000
_cell.angle_alpha   90.00
_cell.angle_beta   90.00
_cell.angle_gamma   90.00
#
_symmetry.space_group_name_H-M   'P 1'
#
loop_
_entity.id
_entity.type
_entity.pdbx_description
1 polymer ?
#
loop_
_entity_poly.entity_id
_entity_poly.type
_entity_poly.pdbx_seq_one_letter_code
_entity_poly.pdbx_strand_id
1 'polypeptide(L)'
;MKRHVPILATTLLLAACGTETEPTQTPAPETTTVVSHETVSAPTSAPANETSTDATTASATPTASIRDLYAEAIADPARFFADLADLDGTFTYDVLDINGDLEPELLLRAGVSAAPDAGAANGNPSPVRVLRAQNGEVTWTKDYLVDSDEPYPTVFTNGTQPGLDQYETDGPRLNVTHFELRGQRLEKVWGPEETVVGNPLSDVTRITWHPTTDAAALDKIGNATLRGPLEGTMGQVSKVEHLQGEQFRVRFEPTADGIAVTYPDLGCAGHLAKTEDGFRETITEGTCDNGGTWHLLIDDNHAHAFYNSPDGRYTADGRLTPAG
;
A
#
# COMPACT_ATOMS: atom_id res chain seq x y z
N MET A 1 -38.41 -42.14 12.59
CA MET A 1 -37.26 -43.03 12.86
C MET A 1 -36.01 -42.15 12.90
N LYS A 2 -35.48 -41.90 14.10
CA LYS A 2 -34.27 -41.10 14.33
C LYS A 2 -33.05 -42.02 14.20
N ARG A 3 -32.05 -41.64 13.39
CA ARG A 3 -30.73 -42.29 13.40
C ARG A 3 -29.75 -41.33 14.05
N HIS A 4 -29.24 -41.75 15.20
CA HIS A 4 -28.12 -41.13 15.92
C HIS A 4 -26.83 -41.74 15.39
N VAL A 5 -25.85 -40.90 15.07
CA VAL A 5 -24.46 -41.31 14.84
C VAL A 5 -23.65 -40.69 16.00
N PRO A 6 -22.98 -41.50 16.84
CA PRO A 6 -22.13 -40.98 17.90
C PRO A 6 -20.75 -40.66 17.32
N ILE A 7 -20.25 -39.44 17.51
CA ILE A 7 -18.84 -39.12 17.31
C ILE A 7 -18.18 -39.10 18.70
N LEU A 8 -17.18 -39.97 18.84
CA LEU A 8 -16.37 -40.17 20.03
C LEU A 8 -15.59 -38.90 20.38
N ALA A 9 -15.76 -38.44 21.63
CA ALA A 9 -14.90 -37.45 22.25
C ALA A 9 -13.59 -38.13 22.69
N THR A 10 -12.47 -37.72 22.12
CA THR A 10 -11.15 -38.13 22.61
C THR A 10 -10.61 -37.00 23.50
N THR A 11 -10.63 -37.25 24.80
CA THR A 11 -9.96 -36.44 25.82
C THR A 11 -8.48 -36.78 25.82
N LEU A 12 -7.60 -35.79 25.68
CA LEU A 12 -6.18 -35.94 25.97
C LEU A 12 -5.80 -34.92 27.04
N LEU A 13 -5.53 -35.41 28.26
CA LEU A 13 -5.05 -34.62 29.38
C LEU A 13 -3.71 -35.18 29.87
N LEU A 14 -2.72 -34.29 29.77
CA LEU A 14 -1.39 -34.12 30.38
C LEU A 14 -0.78 -35.20 31.29
N ALA A 15 0.55 -35.38 31.12
CA ALA A 15 1.49 -35.53 32.23
C ALA A 15 2.82 -34.82 31.92
N ALA A 16 3.40 -34.21 32.96
CA ALA A 16 4.53 -33.27 32.94
C ALA A 16 5.80 -33.83 33.63
N CYS A 17 6.88 -33.02 33.57
CA CYS A 17 8.19 -33.05 34.29
C CYS A 17 9.31 -33.91 33.68
N GLY A 18 10.54 -33.44 33.45
CA GLY A 18 11.16 -32.12 33.67
C GLY A 18 12.64 -32.07 33.25
N THR A 19 13.12 -30.82 33.04
CA THR A 19 14.47 -30.23 33.20
C THR A 19 15.73 -30.86 32.57
N GLU A 20 16.37 -30.15 31.62
CA GLU A 20 17.64 -29.41 31.85
C GLU A 20 17.99 -28.42 30.71
N THR A 21 18.66 -27.35 31.11
CA THR A 21 19.06 -26.07 30.46
C THR A 21 20.19 -26.19 29.42
N GLU A 22 20.20 -25.34 28.37
CA GLU A 22 21.19 -24.26 28.04
C GLU A 22 21.08 -23.78 26.55
N PRO A 23 21.69 -22.65 26.12
CA PRO A 23 21.14 -21.30 26.17
C PRO A 23 20.77 -20.68 24.80
N THR A 24 19.96 -19.63 24.90
CA THR A 24 19.62 -18.61 23.89
C THR A 24 20.83 -18.02 23.17
N GLN A 25 20.83 -18.00 21.84
CA GLN A 25 21.64 -17.08 21.04
C GLN A 25 20.75 -16.00 20.42
N THR A 26 20.82 -14.82 21.02
CA THR A 26 20.39 -13.53 20.46
C THR A 26 21.37 -13.13 19.35
N PRO A 27 20.94 -12.76 18.14
CA PRO A 27 21.83 -12.10 17.19
C PRO A 27 22.16 -10.69 17.71
N ALA A 28 23.46 -10.40 17.79
CA ALA A 28 24.03 -9.15 18.31
C ALA A 28 23.71 -7.94 17.39
N PRO A 29 23.61 -6.72 17.95
CA PRO A 29 23.49 -5.51 17.15
C PRO A 29 24.82 -5.21 16.45
N GLU A 30 24.78 -5.04 15.13
CA GLU A 30 25.91 -4.57 14.33
C GLU A 30 26.29 -3.15 14.78
N THR A 31 27.52 -3.02 15.29
CA THR A 31 28.10 -1.75 15.73
C THR A 31 28.82 -1.11 14.56
N THR A 32 28.22 -0.08 13.94
CA THR A 32 28.90 0.75 12.94
C THR A 32 29.98 1.57 13.64
N THR A 33 31.23 1.35 13.24
CA THR A 33 32.41 2.05 13.75
C THR A 33 32.47 3.46 13.16
N VAL A 34 32.29 4.49 14.00
CA VAL A 34 32.62 5.87 13.64
C VAL A 34 34.11 6.10 13.96
N VAL A 35 34.91 6.37 12.93
CA VAL A 35 36.31 6.77 13.07
C VAL A 35 36.35 8.22 13.53
N SER A 36 36.61 8.43 14.81
CA SER A 36 36.95 9.75 15.36
C SER A 36 38.47 9.91 15.34
N HIS A 37 38.98 10.88 14.56
CA HIS A 37 40.36 11.34 14.69
C HIS A 37 40.48 12.23 15.93
N GLU A 38 41.21 11.73 16.92
CA GLU A 38 41.69 12.49 18.07
C GLU A 38 42.89 13.35 17.64
N THR A 39 42.86 14.64 17.93
CA THR A 39 44.08 15.44 18.06
C THR A 39 43.89 16.38 19.25
N VAL A 40 44.57 16.05 20.35
CA VAL A 40 44.63 16.84 21.58
C VAL A 40 45.63 17.97 21.41
N SER A 41 45.26 19.20 21.78
CA SER A 41 46.01 20.05 22.74
C SER A 41 45.29 21.38 22.99
N ALA A 42 44.99 21.67 24.27
CA ALA A 42 44.64 22.99 24.79
C ALA A 42 45.94 23.75 25.19
N PRO A 43 45.94 25.08 25.45
CA PRO A 43 45.38 25.62 26.70
C PRO A 43 44.64 26.99 26.62
N THR A 44 43.71 27.14 27.57
CA THR A 44 43.18 28.33 28.29
C THR A 44 43.50 29.75 27.79
N SER A 45 42.45 30.54 27.52
CA SER A 45 42.15 31.86 28.16
C SER A 45 40.82 32.45 27.62
N ALA A 46 39.91 32.87 28.50
CA ALA A 46 38.85 33.84 28.23
C ALA A 46 39.32 35.24 28.72
N PRO A 47 38.64 36.38 28.46
CA PRO A 47 37.37 36.59 27.75
C PRO A 47 37.39 37.75 26.72
N ALA A 48 36.45 37.79 25.77
CA ALA A 48 35.89 39.05 25.25
C ALA A 48 34.63 38.79 24.41
N ASN A 49 33.66 39.65 24.68
CA ASN A 49 32.32 39.77 24.14
C ASN A 49 32.35 40.34 22.71
N GLU A 50 31.91 39.59 21.69
CA GLU A 50 31.50 40.18 20.41
C GLU A 50 30.30 39.43 19.82
N THR A 51 29.23 40.19 19.67
CA THR A 51 27.97 39.87 19.01
C THR A 51 28.19 39.40 17.58
N SER A 52 27.70 38.21 17.24
CA SER A 52 27.24 37.85 15.89
C SER A 52 26.34 36.62 15.97
N THR A 53 25.08 36.84 16.29
CA THR A 53 24.01 35.91 15.90
C THR A 53 23.77 36.09 14.41
N ASP A 54 24.63 35.49 13.59
CA ASP A 54 24.26 35.13 12.22
C ASP A 54 23.56 33.78 12.31
N ALA A 55 22.28 33.81 12.65
CA ALA A 55 21.39 32.69 12.40
C ALA A 55 21.27 32.59 10.88
N THR A 56 22.22 31.90 10.25
CA THR A 56 22.01 31.33 8.93
C THR A 56 20.89 30.33 9.10
N THR A 57 19.65 30.79 8.93
CA THR A 57 18.50 29.93 8.70
C THR A 57 18.92 29.03 7.55
N ALA A 58 19.24 27.78 7.85
CA ALA A 58 19.42 26.77 6.82
C ALA A 58 18.13 26.81 6.01
N SER A 59 18.22 27.35 4.79
CA SER A 59 17.11 27.31 3.85
C SER A 59 16.92 25.83 3.57
N ALA A 60 15.92 25.22 4.22
CA ALA A 60 15.55 23.85 3.96
C ALA A 60 15.31 23.77 2.45
N THR A 61 16.13 22.98 1.75
CA THR A 61 15.92 22.73 0.34
C THR A 61 14.48 22.26 0.18
N PRO A 62 13.67 22.88 -0.69
CA PRO A 62 12.30 22.44 -0.92
C PRO A 62 12.35 20.95 -1.22
N THR A 63 11.64 20.14 -0.44
CA THR A 63 11.46 18.72 -0.74
C THR A 63 10.76 18.63 -2.09
N ALA A 64 11.34 17.88 -3.03
CA ALA A 64 10.74 17.69 -4.35
C ALA A 64 9.32 17.15 -4.20
N SER A 65 8.38 17.67 -5.00
CA SER A 65 7.01 17.16 -4.96
C SER A 65 6.96 15.74 -5.52
N ILE A 66 5.97 14.93 -5.11
CA ILE A 66 5.74 13.58 -5.67
C ILE A 66 5.65 13.63 -7.20
N ARG A 67 4.98 14.66 -7.73
CA ARG A 67 4.86 14.88 -9.16
C ARG A 67 6.22 15.08 -9.82
N ASP A 68 7.10 15.89 -9.25
CA ASP A 68 8.44 16.14 -9.81
C ASP A 68 9.30 14.87 -9.77
N LEU A 69 9.21 14.10 -8.68
CA LEU A 69 9.91 12.83 -8.52
C LEU A 69 9.48 11.80 -9.57
N TYR A 70 8.17 11.68 -9.82
CA TYR A 70 7.65 10.81 -10.86
C TYR A 70 7.93 11.33 -12.28
N ALA A 71 7.95 12.66 -12.49
CA ALA A 71 8.38 13.24 -13.76
C ALA A 71 9.84 12.87 -14.08
N GLU A 72 10.73 12.91 -13.09
CA GLU A 72 12.11 12.42 -13.25
C GLU A 72 12.15 10.92 -13.53
N ALA A 73 11.33 10.13 -12.83
CA ALA A 73 11.28 8.68 -13.03
C ALA A 73 10.86 8.30 -14.46
N ILE A 74 9.84 8.96 -15.03
CA ILE A 74 9.40 8.65 -16.40
C ILE A 74 10.33 9.24 -17.48
N ALA A 75 11.21 10.18 -17.14
CA ALA A 75 12.21 10.74 -18.06
C ALA A 75 13.40 9.78 -18.28
N ASP A 76 13.74 8.96 -17.28
CA ASP A 76 14.73 7.87 -17.40
C ASP A 76 14.17 6.55 -16.82
N PRO A 77 13.17 5.94 -17.48
CA PRO A 77 12.46 4.79 -16.94
C PRO A 77 13.32 3.50 -16.98
N ALA A 78 14.32 3.43 -17.87
CA ALA A 78 15.16 2.26 -18.03
C ALA A 78 15.98 1.92 -16.78
N ARG A 79 16.34 2.93 -15.97
CA ARG A 79 17.09 2.72 -14.71
C ARG A 79 16.37 1.79 -13.74
N PHE A 80 15.03 1.76 -13.80
CA PHE A 80 14.20 0.91 -12.95
C PHE A 80 14.05 -0.51 -13.48
N PHE A 81 14.64 -0.87 -14.63
CA PHE A 81 14.59 -2.24 -15.15
C PHE A 81 15.96 -2.74 -15.58
N ALA A 82 17.04 -2.13 -15.05
CA ALA A 82 18.41 -2.47 -15.42
C ALA A 82 18.80 -3.94 -15.10
N ASP A 83 18.01 -4.63 -14.28
CA ASP A 83 18.15 -6.05 -13.96
C ASP A 83 17.48 -7.00 -14.96
N LEU A 84 16.71 -6.50 -15.93
CA LEU A 84 16.04 -7.29 -16.96
C LEU A 84 16.75 -7.16 -18.32
N ALA A 85 16.72 -8.25 -19.08
CA ALA A 85 17.18 -8.30 -20.47
C ALA A 85 15.99 -8.20 -21.44
N ASP A 86 16.28 -8.07 -22.74
CA ASP A 86 15.31 -8.17 -23.84
C ASP A 86 14.17 -7.13 -23.86
N LEU A 87 14.35 -6.00 -23.18
CA LEU A 87 13.46 -4.84 -23.28
C LEU A 87 13.58 -4.17 -24.65
N ASP A 88 12.48 -3.70 -25.23
CA ASP A 88 12.46 -3.02 -26.54
C ASP A 88 12.75 -1.50 -26.46
N GLY A 89 12.90 -0.98 -25.24
CA GLY A 89 13.15 0.44 -24.96
C GLY A 89 11.90 1.32 -24.94
N THR A 90 10.71 0.75 -25.09
CA THR A 90 9.45 1.45 -24.91
C THR A 90 8.98 1.33 -23.46
N PHE A 91 8.37 2.40 -22.95
CA PHE A 91 7.87 2.47 -21.58
C PHE A 91 6.52 3.17 -21.55
N THR A 92 5.65 2.66 -20.71
CA THR A 92 4.35 3.28 -20.40
C THR A 92 4.16 3.33 -18.89
N TYR A 93 3.27 4.18 -18.41
CA TYR A 93 3.02 4.35 -16.99
C TYR A 93 1.56 4.70 -16.71
N ASP A 94 1.18 4.56 -15.44
CA ASP A 94 -0.04 5.14 -14.87
C ASP A 94 0.23 5.54 -13.42
N VAL A 95 -0.68 6.31 -12.82
CA VAL A 95 -0.59 6.71 -11.41
C VAL A 95 -1.88 6.39 -10.67
N LEU A 96 -1.75 5.72 -9.53
CA LEU A 96 -2.88 5.20 -8.78
C LEU A 96 -2.51 5.09 -7.31
N ASP A 97 -3.42 5.47 -6.41
CA ASP A 97 -3.29 5.19 -4.97
C ASP A 97 -3.70 3.74 -4.71
N ILE A 98 -2.71 2.87 -4.50
CA ILE A 98 -2.90 1.43 -4.36
C ILE A 98 -3.13 1.06 -2.89
N ASN A 99 -2.41 1.70 -1.97
CA ASN A 99 -2.49 1.39 -0.54
C ASN A 99 -3.60 2.17 0.19
N GLY A 100 -4.27 3.12 -0.49
CA GLY A 100 -5.34 3.94 0.07
C GLY A 100 -4.84 4.96 1.09
N ASP A 101 -3.63 5.47 0.90
CA ASP A 101 -3.02 6.48 1.77
C ASP A 101 -3.19 7.92 1.23
N LEU A 102 -3.91 8.10 0.12
CA LEU A 102 -4.13 9.35 -0.62
C LEU A 102 -2.89 9.93 -1.31
N GLU A 103 -1.75 9.23 -1.34
CA GLU A 103 -0.62 9.52 -2.22
C GLU A 103 -0.51 8.44 -3.29
N PRO A 104 -0.61 8.79 -4.58
CA PRO A 104 -0.55 7.78 -5.63
C PRO A 104 0.84 7.18 -5.77
N GLU A 105 0.89 5.89 -6.03
CA GLU A 105 2.03 5.21 -6.60
C GLU A 105 2.09 5.39 -8.13
N LEU A 106 3.30 5.29 -8.69
CA LEU A 106 3.49 5.23 -10.14
C LEU A 106 3.71 3.78 -10.56
N LEU A 107 2.86 3.27 -11.45
CA LEU A 107 3.09 2.00 -12.10
C LEU A 107 3.85 2.25 -13.40
N LEU A 108 4.99 1.59 -13.57
CA LEU A 108 5.83 1.70 -14.75
C LEU A 108 5.87 0.35 -15.45
N ARG A 109 5.52 0.32 -16.74
CA ARG A 109 5.51 -0.87 -17.59
C ARG A 109 6.60 -0.76 -18.66
N ALA A 110 7.43 -1.79 -18.79
CA ALA A 110 8.44 -1.89 -19.84
C ALA A 110 7.95 -2.74 -21.01
N GLY A 111 8.19 -2.27 -22.24
CA GLY A 111 8.01 -3.06 -23.45
C GLY A 111 9.11 -4.11 -23.60
N VAL A 112 8.77 -5.23 -24.22
CA VAL A 112 9.67 -6.37 -24.41
C VAL A 112 9.75 -6.72 -25.90
N SER A 113 10.96 -7.03 -26.35
CA SER A 113 11.19 -7.40 -27.74
C SER A 113 10.46 -8.70 -28.06
N ALA A 114 9.74 -8.74 -29.19
CA ALA A 114 9.16 -9.97 -29.69
C ALA A 114 10.29 -11.00 -29.94
N ALA A 115 10.20 -12.18 -29.31
CA ALA A 115 11.23 -13.20 -29.46
C ALA A 115 11.32 -13.65 -30.93
N PRO A 116 12.49 -13.55 -31.59
CA PRO A 116 12.61 -13.79 -33.03
C PRO A 116 12.33 -15.24 -33.46
N ASP A 117 12.39 -16.20 -32.54
CA ASP A 117 12.36 -17.64 -32.86
C ASP A 117 11.26 -18.44 -32.13
N ALA A 118 10.35 -17.79 -31.41
CA ALA A 118 9.25 -18.50 -30.79
C ALA A 118 8.09 -18.60 -31.79
N GLY A 119 7.80 -19.81 -32.28
CA GLY A 119 6.48 -20.16 -32.82
C GLY A 119 5.35 -20.09 -31.78
N ALA A 120 5.50 -19.25 -30.74
CA ALA A 120 4.49 -18.94 -29.75
C ALA A 120 3.72 -17.73 -30.25
N ALA A 121 2.42 -17.91 -30.46
CA ALA A 121 1.46 -16.84 -30.78
C ALA A 121 1.19 -15.91 -29.57
N ASN A 122 2.18 -15.76 -28.68
CA ASN A 122 2.06 -15.10 -27.40
C ASN A 122 3.26 -14.13 -27.32
N GLY A 123 3.00 -12.82 -27.36
CA GLY A 123 4.04 -11.84 -27.05
C GLY A 123 4.71 -12.16 -25.71
N ASN A 124 5.98 -11.78 -25.53
CA ASN A 124 6.58 -11.81 -24.20
C ASN A 124 5.77 -10.86 -23.30
N PRO A 125 5.45 -11.24 -22.06
CA PRO A 125 4.68 -10.36 -21.22
C PRO A 125 5.56 -9.24 -20.65
N SER A 126 5.00 -8.04 -20.61
CA SER A 126 5.64 -6.80 -20.15
C SER A 126 5.75 -6.76 -18.63
N PRO A 127 6.94 -6.59 -18.04
CA PRO A 127 7.07 -6.42 -16.60
C PRO A 127 6.56 -5.03 -16.17
N VAL A 128 5.89 -5.01 -15.01
CA VAL A 128 5.40 -3.78 -14.36
C VAL A 128 6.04 -3.65 -12.98
N ARG A 129 6.59 -2.48 -12.68
CA ARG A 129 7.08 -2.09 -11.35
C ARG A 129 6.21 -1.01 -10.74
N VAL A 130 6.06 -1.05 -9.43
CA VAL A 130 5.40 0.01 -8.67
C VAL A 130 6.46 0.86 -7.99
N LEU A 131 6.39 2.16 -8.22
CA LEU A 131 7.29 3.18 -7.69
C LEU A 131 6.52 3.98 -6.64
N ARG A 132 7.17 4.29 -5.53
CA ARG A 132 6.64 5.11 -4.44
C ARG A 132 7.57 6.27 -4.17
N ALA A 133 7.04 7.48 -4.27
CA ALA A 133 7.73 8.70 -3.89
C ALA A 133 7.41 9.06 -2.43
N GLN A 134 8.40 9.08 -1.55
CA GLN A 134 8.23 9.42 -0.14
C GLN A 134 9.46 10.14 0.39
N ASN A 135 9.27 11.15 1.23
CA ASN A 135 10.36 11.92 1.87
C ASN A 135 11.39 12.50 0.88
N GLY A 136 10.97 12.80 -0.36
CA GLY A 136 11.86 13.33 -1.40
C GLY A 136 12.62 12.27 -2.20
N GLU A 137 12.39 10.98 -1.97
CA GLU A 137 13.04 9.88 -2.68
C GLU A 137 12.03 8.97 -3.38
N VAL A 138 12.48 8.29 -4.44
CA VAL A 138 11.68 7.26 -5.13
C VAL A 138 12.24 5.88 -4.80
N THR A 139 11.39 5.03 -4.24
CA THR A 139 11.65 3.60 -4.08
C THR A 139 10.79 2.80 -5.05
N TRP A 140 11.12 1.54 -5.29
CA TRP A 140 10.35 0.70 -6.22
C TRP A 140 10.36 -0.77 -5.82
N THR A 141 9.39 -1.50 -6.34
CA THR A 141 9.24 -2.94 -6.11
C THR A 141 10.39 -3.73 -6.73
N LYS A 142 10.91 -4.71 -5.98
CA LYS A 142 11.95 -5.62 -6.49
C LYS A 142 11.37 -6.75 -7.33
N ASP A 143 10.12 -7.11 -7.05
CA ASP A 143 9.29 -7.97 -7.87
C ASP A 143 8.58 -7.15 -8.96
N TYR A 144 8.04 -7.89 -9.93
CA TYR A 144 7.31 -7.34 -11.07
C TYR A 144 5.97 -8.06 -11.21
N LEU A 145 4.95 -7.28 -11.54
CA LEU A 145 3.73 -7.83 -12.14
C LEU A 145 3.99 -8.06 -13.63
N VAL A 146 3.10 -8.83 -14.24
CA VAL A 146 3.27 -9.29 -15.61
C VAL A 146 2.04 -8.85 -16.39
N ASP A 147 2.23 -7.90 -17.31
CA ASP A 147 1.19 -7.40 -18.20
C ASP A 147 1.32 -8.05 -19.59
N SER A 148 0.39 -8.91 -19.96
CA SER A 148 0.33 -9.51 -21.30
C SER A 148 -0.82 -8.93 -22.10
N ASP A 149 -0.57 -8.55 -23.35
CA ASP A 149 -1.61 -8.13 -24.30
C ASP A 149 -2.17 -9.31 -25.13
N GLU A 150 -1.45 -10.44 -25.20
CA GLU A 150 -1.84 -11.62 -25.99
C GLU A 150 -1.49 -12.94 -25.30
N PRO A 151 -2.29 -14.01 -25.50
CA PRO A 151 -3.62 -14.01 -26.12
C PRO A 151 -4.72 -13.46 -25.19
N TYR A 152 -4.34 -13.03 -23.98
CA TYR A 152 -5.24 -12.71 -22.90
C TYR A 152 -4.75 -11.45 -22.15
N PRO A 153 -5.50 -10.33 -22.24
CA PRO A 153 -5.09 -9.07 -21.65
C PRO A 153 -5.03 -9.19 -20.13
N THR A 154 -3.92 -8.77 -19.54
CA THR A 154 -3.87 -8.57 -18.09
C THR A 154 -4.60 -7.29 -17.76
N VAL A 155 -5.59 -7.36 -16.87
CA VAL A 155 -6.24 -6.17 -16.35
C VAL A 155 -5.75 -5.99 -14.92
N PHE A 156 -5.16 -4.83 -14.65
CA PHE A 156 -4.93 -4.37 -13.30
C PHE A 156 -6.05 -3.44 -12.90
N THR A 157 -6.58 -3.64 -11.70
CA THR A 157 -7.54 -2.71 -11.11
C THR A 157 -7.05 -2.28 -9.74
N ASN A 158 -7.29 -1.01 -9.39
CA ASN A 158 -7.42 -0.67 -7.98
C ASN A 158 -8.61 -1.47 -7.49
N GLY A 159 -8.35 -2.52 -6.71
CA GLY A 159 -9.37 -3.49 -6.35
C GLY A 159 -10.52 -2.83 -5.58
N THR A 160 -11.57 -3.59 -5.31
CA THR A 160 -12.53 -3.23 -4.25
C THR A 160 -11.93 -3.44 -2.86
N GLN A 161 -10.60 -3.43 -2.72
CA GLN A 161 -9.77 -3.57 -1.53
C GLN A 161 -8.42 -2.92 -1.84
N PRO A 162 -7.67 -2.43 -0.83
CA PRO A 162 -6.34 -1.83 -1.05
C PRO A 162 -5.41 -2.84 -1.70
N GLY A 163 -4.75 -2.46 -2.80
CA GLY A 163 -3.91 -3.37 -3.58
C GLY A 163 -4.24 -3.34 -5.07
N LEU A 164 -3.62 -4.29 -5.78
CA LEU A 164 -3.80 -4.51 -7.20
C LEU A 164 -4.39 -5.90 -7.44
N ASP A 165 -5.48 -5.95 -8.18
CA ASP A 165 -5.99 -7.22 -8.72
C ASP A 165 -5.39 -7.44 -10.11
N GLN A 166 -4.73 -8.58 -10.31
CA GLN A 166 -4.27 -9.06 -11.61
C GLN A 166 -5.26 -10.09 -12.13
N TYR A 167 -5.94 -9.74 -13.23
CA TYR A 167 -6.83 -10.65 -13.92
C TYR A 167 -6.12 -11.29 -15.11
N GLU A 168 -6.06 -12.62 -15.12
CA GLU A 168 -5.49 -13.43 -16.19
C GLU A 168 -6.58 -14.31 -16.80
N THR A 169 -6.63 -14.46 -18.11
CA THR A 169 -7.58 -15.39 -18.75
C THR A 169 -6.85 -16.53 -19.44
N ASP A 170 -7.48 -17.70 -19.48
CA ASP A 170 -7.01 -18.91 -20.18
C ASP A 170 -7.99 -19.33 -21.30
N GLY A 171 -8.90 -18.44 -21.70
CA GLY A 171 -9.97 -18.69 -22.67
C GLY A 171 -11.33 -18.35 -22.09
N PRO A 172 -12.15 -19.34 -21.68
CA PRO A 172 -13.48 -19.09 -21.11
C PRO A 172 -13.44 -18.68 -19.63
N ARG A 173 -12.29 -18.78 -18.94
CA ARG A 173 -12.17 -18.44 -17.52
C ARG A 173 -11.30 -17.22 -17.32
N LEU A 174 -11.59 -16.52 -16.25
CA LEU A 174 -10.79 -15.44 -15.71
C LEU A 174 -10.32 -15.87 -14.32
N ASN A 175 -9.03 -15.79 -14.06
CA ASN A 175 -8.45 -15.99 -12.75
C ASN A 175 -8.03 -14.64 -12.21
N VAL A 176 -8.31 -14.38 -10.95
CA VAL A 176 -7.89 -13.16 -10.27
C VAL A 176 -6.91 -13.48 -9.15
N THR A 177 -5.84 -12.70 -9.08
CA THR A 177 -4.84 -12.73 -8.00
C THR A 177 -4.72 -11.33 -7.42
N HIS A 178 -4.74 -11.21 -6.09
CA HIS A 178 -4.63 -9.92 -5.41
C HIS A 178 -3.26 -9.74 -4.77
N PHE A 179 -2.71 -8.55 -4.94
CA PHE A 179 -1.41 -8.15 -4.43
C PHE A 179 -1.53 -6.87 -3.60
N GLU A 180 -0.89 -6.86 -2.43
CA GLU A 180 -0.71 -5.66 -1.62
C GLU A 180 0.73 -5.16 -1.74
N LEU A 181 0.90 -3.84 -1.82
CA LEU A 181 2.21 -3.21 -1.75
C LEU A 181 2.67 -3.15 -0.29
N ARG A 182 3.74 -3.87 0.04
CA ARG A 182 4.35 -3.89 1.38
C ARG A 182 5.84 -3.59 1.30
N GLY A 183 6.19 -2.34 1.59
CA GLY A 183 7.52 -1.80 1.33
C GLY A 183 7.88 -1.92 -0.16
N GLN A 184 9.01 -2.57 -0.47
CA GLN A 184 9.48 -2.77 -1.86
C GLN A 184 9.04 -4.11 -2.48
N ARG A 185 7.89 -4.64 -2.07
CA ARG A 185 7.37 -5.93 -2.53
C ARG A 185 5.88 -5.87 -2.82
N LEU A 186 5.45 -6.62 -3.82
CA LEU A 186 4.06 -6.92 -4.12
C LEU A 186 3.73 -8.29 -3.54
N GLU A 187 3.21 -8.29 -2.32
CA GLU A 187 2.86 -9.52 -1.62
C GLU A 187 1.53 -10.05 -2.16
N LYS A 188 1.57 -11.27 -2.72
CA LYS A 188 0.36 -12.00 -3.07
C LYS A 188 -0.40 -12.37 -1.79
N VAL A 189 -1.57 -11.76 -1.61
CA VAL A 189 -2.42 -11.99 -0.43
C VAL A 189 -3.32 -13.20 -0.64
N TRP A 190 -3.90 -13.34 -1.84
CA TRP A 190 -4.77 -14.47 -2.21
C TRP A 190 -4.76 -14.72 -3.73
N GLY A 191 -5.40 -15.81 -4.16
CA GLY A 191 -5.49 -16.21 -5.57
C GLY A 191 -4.47 -17.26 -6.02
N PRO A 192 -4.43 -17.65 -7.31
CA PRO A 192 -5.45 -17.33 -8.30
C PRO A 192 -6.78 -18.02 -7.94
N GLU A 193 -7.89 -17.29 -8.07
CA GLU A 193 -9.24 -17.85 -7.94
C GLU A 193 -10.02 -17.69 -9.24
N GLU A 194 -10.74 -18.74 -9.65
CA GLU A 194 -11.61 -18.71 -10.82
C GLU A 194 -12.79 -17.78 -10.54
N THR A 195 -12.95 -16.76 -11.38
CA THR A 195 -14.08 -15.83 -11.32
C THR A 195 -14.84 -15.83 -12.65
N VAL A 196 -16.15 -15.61 -12.59
CA VAL A 196 -17.01 -15.59 -13.78
C VAL A 196 -16.87 -14.23 -14.46
N VAL A 197 -16.70 -14.23 -15.79
CA VAL A 197 -16.76 -13.01 -16.63
C VAL A 197 -18.18 -12.43 -16.59
N GLY A 198 -18.47 -11.62 -15.57
CA GLY A 198 -19.49 -10.57 -15.62
C GLY A 198 -18.93 -9.36 -16.35
N ASN A 199 -19.60 -8.21 -16.31
CA ASN A 199 -18.99 -6.92 -16.66
C ASN A 199 -18.55 -6.27 -15.33
N PRO A 200 -17.43 -6.67 -14.70
CA PRO A 200 -17.09 -6.30 -13.33
C PRO A 200 -16.22 -5.03 -13.31
N LEU A 201 -15.88 -4.50 -14.49
CA LEU A 201 -14.98 -3.35 -14.67
C LEU A 201 -15.68 -1.99 -14.54
N SER A 202 -16.98 -1.94 -14.27
CA SER A 202 -17.68 -0.66 -14.07
C SER A 202 -17.38 -0.04 -12.71
N ASP A 203 -17.07 -0.87 -11.72
CA ASP A 203 -17.01 -0.47 -10.31
C ASP A 203 -15.57 -0.44 -9.78
N VAL A 204 -14.59 -0.68 -10.67
CA VAL A 204 -13.15 -0.72 -10.36
C VAL A 204 -12.37 0.16 -11.33
N THR A 205 -11.32 0.82 -10.82
CA THR A 205 -10.49 1.72 -11.64
C THR A 205 -9.47 0.89 -12.40
N ARG A 206 -9.63 0.82 -13.73
CA ARG A 206 -8.73 0.14 -14.65
C ARG A 206 -7.48 0.97 -14.90
N ILE A 207 -6.31 0.33 -14.86
CA ILE A 207 -5.06 0.95 -15.29
C ILE A 207 -5.14 1.38 -16.75
N THR A 208 -4.79 2.62 -17.00
CA THR A 208 -4.70 3.21 -18.34
C THR A 208 -3.23 3.52 -18.63
N TRP A 209 -2.62 2.75 -19.54
CA TRP A 209 -1.22 2.96 -19.88
C TRP A 209 -1.03 4.22 -20.73
N HIS A 210 -0.25 5.16 -20.21
CA HIS A 210 0.18 6.39 -20.86
C HIS A 210 1.64 6.26 -21.32
N PRO A 211 2.02 6.74 -22.53
CA PRO A 211 3.42 6.74 -22.92
C PRO A 211 4.22 7.68 -22.02
N THR A 212 5.46 7.33 -21.65
CA THR A 212 6.30 8.18 -20.78
C THR A 212 6.66 9.54 -21.40
N THR A 213 6.45 9.71 -22.71
CA THR A 213 6.57 11.00 -23.41
C THR A 213 5.39 11.95 -23.16
N ASP A 214 4.31 11.47 -22.55
CA ASP A 214 3.12 12.25 -22.20
C ASP A 214 2.97 12.32 -20.68
N ALA A 215 3.09 13.53 -20.11
CA ALA A 215 3.00 13.75 -18.67
C ALA A 215 1.55 13.92 -18.16
N ALA A 216 0.52 13.76 -19.01
CA ALA A 216 -0.87 14.07 -18.65
C ALA A 216 -1.41 13.24 -17.46
N ALA A 217 -0.94 12.00 -17.25
CA ALA A 217 -1.35 11.23 -16.09
C ALA A 217 -0.78 11.81 -14.78
N LEU A 218 0.41 12.42 -14.81
CA LEU A 218 0.98 13.13 -13.67
C LEU A 218 0.15 14.37 -13.26
N ASP A 219 -0.64 14.94 -14.17
CA ASP A 219 -1.57 16.04 -13.84
C ASP A 219 -2.69 15.63 -12.88
N LYS A 220 -2.93 14.33 -12.72
CA LYS A 220 -3.90 13.81 -11.75
C LYS A 220 -3.33 13.77 -10.32
N ILE A 221 -2.01 13.85 -10.16
CA ILE A 221 -1.35 13.84 -8.84
C ILE A 221 -1.67 15.16 -8.14
N GLY A 222 -2.30 15.07 -6.97
CA GLY A 222 -2.77 16.21 -6.17
C GLY A 222 -4.29 16.36 -6.12
N ASN A 223 -5.05 15.55 -6.88
CA ASN A 223 -6.52 15.56 -6.82
C ASN A 223 -7.11 14.66 -5.73
N ALA A 224 -6.36 13.63 -5.30
CA ALA A 224 -6.75 12.72 -4.22
C ALA A 224 -6.46 13.36 -2.85
N THR A 225 -7.24 14.37 -2.51
CA THR A 225 -7.34 14.87 -1.14
C THR A 225 -8.80 14.77 -0.73
N LEU A 226 -9.07 14.55 0.56
CA LEU A 226 -10.42 14.69 1.07
C LEU A 226 -10.87 16.15 0.85
N ARG A 227 -11.68 16.39 -0.19
CA ARG A 227 -12.18 17.72 -0.57
C ARG A 227 -13.21 18.30 0.41
N GLY A 228 -13.55 17.53 1.44
CA GLY A 228 -14.49 17.84 2.49
C GLY A 228 -14.75 16.60 3.35
N PRO A 229 -15.62 16.69 4.35
CA PRO A 229 -15.96 15.55 5.18
C PRO A 229 -16.71 14.47 4.35
N LEU A 230 -16.36 13.21 4.58
CA LEU A 230 -17.02 12.04 4.00
C LEU A 230 -17.60 11.18 5.11
N GLU A 231 -18.72 10.51 4.84
CA GLU A 231 -19.34 9.55 5.76
C GLU A 231 -19.83 8.29 5.03
N GLY A 232 -19.94 7.19 5.76
CA GLY A 232 -20.40 5.91 5.22
C GLY A 232 -20.82 4.94 6.32
N THR A 233 -21.45 3.84 5.90
CA THR A 233 -21.75 2.70 6.78
C THR A 233 -20.85 1.54 6.39
N MET A 234 -20.09 1.04 7.36
CA MET A 234 -19.11 -0.03 7.17
C MET A 234 -19.75 -1.37 7.54
N GLY A 235 -19.67 -2.35 6.65
CA GLY A 235 -20.06 -3.73 6.92
C GLY A 235 -18.87 -4.52 7.45
N GLN A 236 -19.06 -5.27 8.54
CA GLN A 236 -17.99 -5.97 9.22
C GLN A 236 -17.96 -7.48 8.91
N VAL A 237 -16.78 -8.00 8.60
CA VAL A 237 -16.51 -9.45 8.49
C VAL A 237 -15.51 -9.82 9.60
N SER A 238 -15.88 -10.77 10.45
CA SER A 238 -15.17 -11.03 11.70
C SER A 238 -15.05 -12.51 12.02
N LYS A 239 -13.90 -12.90 12.57
CA LYS A 239 -13.70 -14.20 13.23
C LYS A 239 -14.35 -14.26 14.62
N VAL A 240 -14.78 -13.11 15.14
CA VAL A 240 -15.47 -12.97 16.42
C VAL A 240 -16.97 -13.00 16.17
N GLU A 241 -17.65 -14.02 16.70
CA GLU A 241 -19.04 -14.34 16.34
C GLU A 241 -20.02 -13.16 16.53
N HIS A 242 -19.91 -12.40 17.62
CA HIS A 242 -20.81 -11.26 17.90
C HIS A 242 -20.49 -10.00 17.07
N LEU A 243 -19.41 -10.01 16.31
CA LEU A 243 -18.98 -8.93 15.43
C LEU A 243 -19.28 -9.24 13.96
N GLN A 244 -19.62 -10.49 13.62
CA GLN A 244 -19.85 -10.90 12.24
C GLN A 244 -21.14 -10.30 11.68
N GLY A 245 -21.03 -9.54 10.58
CA GLY A 245 -22.17 -8.94 9.90
C GLY A 245 -22.74 -7.68 10.58
N GLU A 246 -22.10 -7.22 11.66
CA GLU A 246 -22.41 -5.93 12.28
C GLU A 246 -22.08 -4.77 11.32
N GLN A 247 -22.74 -3.64 11.56
CA GLN A 247 -22.52 -2.42 10.79
C GLN A 247 -22.31 -1.24 11.71
N PHE A 248 -21.43 -0.33 11.32
CA PHE A 248 -21.22 0.91 12.05
C PHE A 248 -21.02 2.08 11.09
N ARG A 249 -21.46 3.26 11.50
CA ARG A 249 -21.25 4.49 10.73
C ARG A 249 -19.91 5.09 11.10
N VAL A 250 -19.23 5.61 10.09
CA VAL A 250 -17.97 6.34 10.23
C VAL A 250 -18.04 7.65 9.45
N ARG A 251 -17.39 8.68 9.97
CA ARG A 251 -17.19 9.96 9.28
C ARG A 251 -15.72 10.37 9.36
N PHE A 252 -15.17 10.75 8.22
CA PHE A 252 -13.82 11.25 8.02
C PHE A 252 -13.88 12.75 7.74
N GLU A 253 -13.12 13.54 8.47
CA GLU A 253 -13.06 14.99 8.32
C GLU A 253 -11.61 15.44 8.12
N PRO A 254 -11.27 16.09 6.98
CA PRO A 254 -9.92 16.61 6.78
C PRO A 254 -9.62 17.70 7.81
N THR A 255 -8.43 17.61 8.42
CA THR A 255 -7.93 18.58 9.40
C THR A 255 -6.57 19.12 8.94
N ALA A 256 -6.02 20.09 9.68
CA ALA A 256 -4.70 20.63 9.37
C ALA A 256 -3.57 19.59 9.50
N ASP A 257 -3.72 18.62 10.40
CA ASP A 257 -2.67 17.68 10.80
C ASP A 257 -2.99 16.21 10.44
N GLY A 258 -3.94 15.98 9.52
CA GLY A 258 -4.38 14.64 9.09
C GLY A 258 -5.90 14.56 8.92
N ILE A 259 -6.50 13.43 9.32
CA ILE A 259 -7.93 13.20 9.16
C ILE A 259 -8.55 12.82 10.50
N ALA A 260 -9.52 13.59 10.98
CA ALA A 260 -10.31 13.21 12.13
C ALA A 260 -11.30 12.11 11.72
N VAL A 261 -11.40 11.06 12.54
CA VAL A 261 -12.35 9.96 12.34
C VAL A 261 -13.32 9.92 13.51
N THR A 262 -14.61 9.77 13.21
CA THR A 262 -15.67 9.68 14.23
C THR A 262 -16.58 8.51 13.94
N TYR A 263 -17.06 7.88 15.02
CA TYR A 263 -17.98 6.75 15.00
C TYR A 263 -19.25 7.15 15.77
N PRO A 264 -20.20 7.86 15.12
CA PRO A 264 -21.31 8.50 15.83
C PRO A 264 -22.15 7.52 16.66
N ASP A 265 -22.40 6.33 16.11
CA ASP A 265 -23.24 5.32 16.75
C ASP A 265 -22.51 4.57 17.88
N LEU A 266 -21.17 4.62 17.89
CA LEU A 266 -20.32 3.99 18.93
C LEU A 266 -19.85 4.98 20.00
N GLY A 267 -20.04 6.29 19.78
CA GLY A 267 -19.59 7.34 20.69
C GLY A 267 -18.06 7.45 20.79
N CYS A 268 -17.35 7.13 19.71
CA CYS A 268 -15.89 7.20 19.64
C CYS A 268 -15.41 8.25 18.64
N ALA A 269 -14.24 8.80 18.90
CA ALA A 269 -13.53 9.66 17.98
C ALA A 269 -12.02 9.38 18.04
N GLY A 270 -11.33 9.68 16.94
CA GLY A 270 -9.91 9.48 16.80
C GLY A 270 -9.31 10.34 15.72
N HIS A 271 -8.03 10.10 15.47
CA HIS A 271 -7.24 10.74 14.43
C HIS A 271 -6.54 9.70 13.58
N LEU A 272 -6.41 9.99 12.29
CA LEU A 272 -5.71 9.16 11.33
C LEU A 272 -4.39 9.81 10.96
N ALA A 273 -3.31 9.07 11.18
CA ALA A 273 -1.96 9.44 10.76
C ALA A 273 -1.53 8.60 9.57
N LYS A 274 -0.98 9.23 8.54
CA LYS A 274 -0.49 8.54 7.35
C LYS A 274 0.68 7.60 7.68
N THR A 275 0.71 6.46 7.03
CA THR A 275 1.74 5.43 7.08
C THR A 275 2.00 4.88 5.67
N GLU A 276 2.99 4.01 5.51
CA GLU A 276 3.30 3.35 4.22
C GLU A 276 2.22 2.37 3.73
N ASP A 277 1.31 1.95 4.62
CA ASP A 277 0.29 0.94 4.34
C ASP A 277 -1.13 1.55 4.38
N GLY A 278 -1.29 2.87 4.41
CA GLY A 278 -2.58 3.54 4.64
C GLY A 278 -2.54 4.49 5.82
N PHE A 279 -3.62 4.56 6.58
CA PHE A 279 -3.77 5.45 7.73
C PHE A 279 -3.87 4.68 9.05
N ARG A 280 -2.94 4.92 9.96
CA ARG A 280 -2.99 4.39 11.32
C ARG A 280 -3.95 5.22 12.17
N GLU A 281 -4.93 4.56 12.76
CA GLU A 281 -5.86 5.17 13.69
C GLU A 281 -5.27 5.33 15.09
N THR A 282 -5.59 6.46 15.73
CA THR A 282 -5.46 6.65 17.17
C THR A 282 -6.79 7.14 17.74
N ILE A 283 -7.47 6.30 18.53
CA ILE A 283 -8.69 6.68 19.25
C ILE A 283 -8.34 7.63 20.39
N THR A 284 -8.99 8.79 20.40
CA THR A 284 -8.80 9.86 21.39
C THR A 284 -9.99 9.99 22.33
N GLU A 285 -11.17 9.54 21.92
CA GLU A 285 -12.40 9.54 22.72
C GLU A 285 -13.16 8.21 22.56
N GLY A 286 -13.79 7.74 23.65
CA GLY A 286 -14.57 6.50 23.66
C GLY A 286 -13.75 5.25 24.04
N THR A 287 -14.28 4.07 23.70
CA THR A 287 -13.68 2.76 24.05
C THR A 287 -13.55 1.81 22.87
N CYS A 288 -13.59 2.35 21.64
CA CYS A 288 -13.40 1.58 20.43
C CYS A 288 -11.98 1.01 20.33
N ASP A 289 -11.82 0.01 19.47
CA ASP A 289 -10.52 -0.58 19.18
C ASP A 289 -9.55 0.50 18.67
N ASN A 290 -8.34 0.52 19.21
CA ASN A 290 -7.34 1.54 18.92
C ASN A 290 -6.20 0.96 18.09
N GLY A 291 -5.77 1.70 17.07
CA GLY A 291 -4.64 1.31 16.26
C GLY A 291 -4.96 0.47 15.04
N GLY A 292 -6.22 0.43 14.59
CA GLY A 292 -6.54 -0.16 13.30
C GLY A 292 -5.94 0.64 12.14
N THR A 293 -5.94 0.04 10.96
CA THR A 293 -5.48 0.68 9.73
C THR A 293 -6.67 0.95 8.83
N TRP A 294 -6.83 2.20 8.42
CA TRP A 294 -7.79 2.66 7.43
C TRP A 294 -7.11 2.81 6.07
N HIS A 295 -7.82 2.46 5.02
CA HIS A 295 -7.42 2.71 3.64
C HIS A 295 -8.58 3.43 2.95
N LEU A 296 -8.28 4.57 2.33
CA LEU A 296 -9.27 5.43 1.69
C LEU A 296 -9.01 5.44 0.19
N LEU A 297 -9.79 4.67 -0.57
CA LEU A 297 -9.70 4.66 -2.03
C LEU A 297 -10.67 5.71 -2.59
N ILE A 298 -10.13 6.83 -3.07
CA ILE A 298 -10.92 7.98 -3.53
C ILE A 298 -10.47 8.40 -4.94
N ASP A 299 -11.42 8.34 -5.87
CA ASP A 299 -11.31 8.89 -7.22
C ASP A 299 -12.54 9.77 -7.55
N ASP A 300 -12.61 10.29 -8.79
CA ASP A 300 -13.66 11.21 -9.22
C ASP A 300 -15.08 10.60 -9.16
N ASN A 301 -15.22 9.27 -9.20
CA ASN A 301 -16.51 8.56 -9.27
C ASN A 301 -16.75 7.61 -8.08
N HIS A 302 -15.70 7.28 -7.34
CA HIS A 302 -15.70 6.26 -6.30
C HIS A 302 -15.01 6.78 -5.03
N ALA A 303 -15.64 6.55 -3.87
CA ALA A 303 -15.04 6.78 -2.58
C ALA A 303 -15.40 5.61 -1.68
N HIS A 304 -14.39 4.92 -1.17
CA HIS A 304 -14.56 3.71 -0.37
C HIS A 304 -13.54 3.68 0.76
N ALA A 305 -13.95 3.14 1.90
CA ALA A 305 -13.08 2.94 3.04
C ALA A 305 -12.95 1.46 3.35
N PHE A 306 -11.75 1.06 3.75
CA PHE A 306 -11.45 -0.26 4.30
C PHE A 306 -10.79 -0.08 5.65
N TYR A 307 -11.13 -0.96 6.58
CA TYR A 307 -10.58 -1.01 7.91
C TYR A 307 -10.06 -2.40 8.22
N ASN A 308 -8.83 -2.45 8.70
CA ASN A 308 -8.22 -3.62 9.29
C ASN A 308 -8.10 -3.40 10.80
N SER A 309 -8.74 -4.26 11.59
CA SER A 309 -8.61 -4.21 13.05
C SER A 309 -7.16 -4.41 13.50
N PRO A 310 -6.73 -3.77 14.60
CA PRO A 310 -5.33 -3.80 15.07
C PRO A 310 -4.80 -5.20 15.37
N ASP A 311 -5.69 -6.14 15.68
CA ASP A 311 -5.36 -7.53 16.03
C ASP A 311 -5.75 -8.54 14.94
N GLY A 312 -6.23 -8.06 13.78
CA GLY A 312 -6.62 -8.88 12.63
C GLY A 312 -7.82 -9.80 12.87
N ARG A 313 -8.64 -9.52 13.88
CA ARG A 313 -9.85 -10.32 14.17
C ARG A 313 -11.01 -10.01 13.23
N TYR A 314 -11.10 -8.78 12.72
CA TYR A 314 -12.10 -8.37 11.76
C TYR A 314 -11.58 -7.35 10.74
N THR A 315 -12.30 -7.27 9.63
CA THR A 315 -12.20 -6.20 8.65
C THR A 315 -13.56 -5.53 8.50
N ALA A 316 -13.57 -4.28 8.05
CA ALA A 316 -14.81 -3.61 7.69
C ALA A 316 -14.61 -2.75 6.45
N ASP A 317 -15.63 -2.64 5.62
CA ASP A 317 -15.57 -1.85 4.40
C ASP A 317 -16.90 -1.20 4.06
N GLY A 318 -16.86 -0.12 3.29
CA GLY A 318 -18.07 0.54 2.85
C GLY A 318 -17.84 1.77 1.98
N ARG A 319 -18.86 2.08 1.18
CA ARG A 319 -18.89 3.28 0.34
C ARG A 319 -19.01 4.55 1.18
N LEU A 320 -18.28 5.57 0.76
CA LEU A 320 -18.32 6.91 1.31
C LEU A 320 -19.12 7.86 0.41
N THR A 321 -19.77 8.83 1.06
CA THR A 321 -20.46 9.95 0.40
C THR A 321 -20.11 11.25 1.11
N PRO A 322 -20.17 12.41 0.42
CA PRO A 322 -20.01 13.71 1.06
C PRO A 322 -20.97 13.86 2.25
N ALA A 323 -20.45 14.24 3.41
CA ALA A 323 -21.28 14.48 4.59
C ALA A 323 -22.01 15.83 4.46
N GLY A 324 -23.30 15.83 4.81
CA GLY A 324 -24.17 17.02 4.78
C GLY A 324 -24.13 17.85 6.06
#